data_AF-A0A519S5B5-F1
#
_entry.id   AF-A0A519S5B5-F1
#
_cell.length_a   1.000
_cell.length_b   1.000
_cell.length_c   1.000
_cell.angle_alpha   90.00
_cell.angle_beta   90.00
_cell.angle_gamma   90.00
#
_symmetry.space_group_name_H-M   'P 1'
#
loop_
_entity.id
_entity.type
_entity.pdbx_description
1 polymer ?
#
loop_
_entity_poly.entity_id
_entity_poly.type
_entity_poly.pdbx_seq_one_letter_code
_entity_poly.pdbx_strand_id
1 'polypeptide(L)'
;MGDVSLIALALFYKNRGDDPEIATYDRVIVAMCSHFEIKLIKDDEIQLLLELGKIEEKNTGLNQKINEFETKEKGNLWLQVGYGLGSAILGGIISKNLDIIFKNLHIYGSIIVFLAFALALFYWREREKISYGMFEFSIGFIAIIMVLYPINFQINEYINLDTDIKILGGLYIMVRGLDNMVKGMQGSKFGVYLSRRWKIGA
;
A
#
# COMPACT_ATOMS: atom_id res chain seq x y z
N MET A 1 -8.90 10.95 -16.02
CA MET A 1 -9.74 11.44 -14.91
C MET A 1 -9.28 12.80 -14.39
N GLY A 2 -7.97 13.09 -14.31
CA GLY A 2 -7.48 14.40 -13.85
C GLY A 2 -7.95 15.60 -14.67
N ASP A 3 -8.02 15.49 -15.99
CA ASP A 3 -8.31 16.62 -16.90
C ASP A 3 -9.74 17.17 -16.73
N VAL A 4 -10.70 16.27 -16.51
CA VAL A 4 -12.10 16.63 -16.24
C VAL A 4 -12.22 17.31 -14.87
N SER A 5 -11.48 16.82 -13.87
CA SER A 5 -11.46 17.42 -12.53
C SER A 5 -10.85 18.82 -12.53
N LEU A 6 -9.81 19.06 -13.33
CA LEU A 6 -9.16 20.36 -13.46
C LEU A 6 -10.14 21.41 -14.04
N ILE A 7 -10.85 21.05 -15.11
CA ILE A 7 -11.84 21.93 -15.76
C ILE A 7 -13.04 22.17 -14.83
N ALA A 8 -13.53 21.11 -14.16
CA ALA A 8 -14.63 21.23 -13.20
C ALA A 8 -14.28 22.17 -12.04
N LEU A 9 -13.02 22.13 -11.56
CA LEU A 9 -12.53 23.01 -10.52
C LEU A 9 -12.47 24.46 -10.99
N ALA A 10 -11.95 24.72 -12.19
CA ALA A 10 -11.93 26.08 -12.74
C ALA A 10 -13.35 26.64 -12.96
N LEU A 11 -14.28 25.83 -13.48
CA LEU A 11 -15.69 26.23 -13.59
C LEU A 11 -16.32 26.56 -12.25
N PHE A 12 -16.00 25.79 -11.21
CA PHE A 12 -16.49 26.06 -9.85
C PHE A 12 -16.05 27.43 -9.32
N TYR A 13 -14.79 27.81 -9.53
CA TYR A 13 -14.28 29.13 -9.14
C TYR A 13 -14.87 30.26 -9.99
N LYS A 14 -14.99 30.04 -11.31
CA LYS A 14 -15.64 31.01 -12.20
C LYS A 14 -17.08 31.31 -11.80
N ASN A 15 -17.85 30.28 -11.42
CA ASN A 15 -19.22 30.43 -10.93
C ASN A 15 -19.33 31.17 -9.58
N ARG A 16 -18.24 31.28 -8.83
CA ARG A 16 -18.16 32.09 -7.60
C ARG A 16 -17.77 33.54 -7.84
N GLY A 17 -17.52 33.91 -9.10
CA GLY A 17 -17.11 35.26 -9.49
C GLY A 17 -15.60 35.47 -9.53
N ASP A 18 -14.81 34.40 -9.38
CA ASP A 18 -13.36 34.47 -9.62
C ASP A 18 -13.05 34.38 -11.12
N ASP A 19 -11.84 34.78 -11.53
CA ASP A 19 -11.35 34.66 -12.92
C ASP A 19 -10.20 33.64 -12.99
N PRO A 20 -10.50 32.33 -13.03
CA PRO A 20 -9.48 31.29 -12.98
C PRO A 20 -8.73 31.19 -14.31
N GLU A 21 -7.41 31.04 -14.23
CA GLU A 21 -6.54 30.86 -15.37
C GLU A 21 -5.94 29.44 -15.36
N ILE A 22 -5.89 28.78 -16.53
CA ILE A 22 -5.32 27.43 -16.65
C ILE A 22 -4.06 27.48 -17.52
N ALA A 23 -2.96 26.90 -17.02
CA ALA A 23 -1.76 26.61 -17.78
C ALA A 23 -1.75 25.13 -18.21
N THR A 24 -1.84 24.86 -19.51
CA THR A 24 -1.81 23.50 -20.05
C THR A 24 -1.37 23.46 -21.51
N TYR A 25 -0.66 22.39 -21.89
CA TYR A 25 -0.34 22.08 -23.29
C TYR A 25 -1.28 21.05 -23.90
N ASP A 26 -2.23 20.53 -23.11
CA ASP A 26 -3.17 19.51 -23.58
C ASP A 26 -4.23 20.15 -24.49
N ARG A 27 -4.25 19.72 -25.76
CA ARG A 27 -5.16 20.25 -26.78
C ARG A 27 -6.64 20.08 -26.42
N VAL A 28 -7.00 19.01 -25.70
CA VAL A 28 -8.37 18.76 -25.27
C VAL A 28 -8.77 19.76 -24.19
N ILE A 29 -7.88 20.02 -23.22
CA ILE A 29 -8.14 21.00 -22.15
C ILE A 29 -8.18 22.42 -22.74
N VAL A 30 -7.28 22.76 -23.67
CA VAL A 30 -7.29 24.06 -24.37
C VAL A 30 -8.63 24.29 -25.09
N ALA A 31 -9.12 23.29 -25.83
CA ALA A 31 -10.41 23.38 -26.52
C ALA A 31 -11.57 23.57 -25.53
N MET A 32 -11.57 22.87 -24.40
CA MET A 32 -12.58 23.04 -23.36
C MET A 32 -12.49 24.41 -22.68
N CYS A 33 -11.28 24.92 -22.38
CA CYS A 33 -11.11 26.24 -21.78
C CYS A 33 -11.65 27.34 -22.69
N SER A 34 -11.41 27.23 -24.00
CA SER A 34 -12.01 28.15 -24.97
C SER A 34 -13.54 28.06 -25.01
N HIS A 35 -14.11 26.86 -24.89
CA HIS A 35 -15.56 26.66 -24.85
C HIS A 35 -16.22 27.28 -23.61
N PHE A 36 -15.55 27.23 -22.46
CA PHE A 36 -16.05 27.76 -21.19
C PHE A 36 -15.55 29.18 -20.88
N GLU A 37 -14.91 29.84 -21.85
CA GLU A 37 -14.30 31.18 -21.71
C GLU A 37 -13.36 31.28 -20.50
N ILE A 38 -12.61 30.20 -20.22
CA ILE A 38 -11.59 30.16 -19.16
C ILE A 38 -10.29 30.66 -19.78
N LYS A 39 -9.65 31.62 -19.13
CA LYS A 39 -8.45 32.27 -19.66
C LYS A 39 -7.27 31.30 -19.63
N LEU A 40 -6.54 31.24 -20.75
CA LEU A 40 -5.36 30.40 -20.92
C LEU A 40 -4.11 31.24 -20.73
N ILE A 41 -3.20 30.74 -19.89
CA ILE A 41 -1.89 31.35 -19.69
C ILE A 41 -1.03 31.01 -20.92
N LYS A 42 -0.43 32.03 -21.55
CA LYS A 42 0.39 31.86 -22.76
C LYS A 42 1.80 31.35 -22.43
N ASP A 43 2.45 30.71 -23.38
CA ASP A 43 3.78 30.08 -23.22
C ASP A 43 4.83 30.99 -22.56
N ASP A 44 4.82 32.27 -22.91
CA ASP A 44 5.73 33.31 -22.42
C ASP A 44 5.48 33.59 -20.91
N GLU A 45 4.22 33.58 -20.49
CA GLU A 45 3.80 33.76 -19.10
C GLU A 45 3.99 32.46 -18.31
N ILE A 46 3.86 31.29 -18.94
CA ILE A 46 4.15 30.00 -18.31
C ILE A 46 5.64 29.91 -17.97
N GLN A 47 6.54 30.33 -18.86
CA GLN A 47 7.97 30.37 -18.55
C GLN A 47 8.28 31.34 -17.41
N LEU A 48 7.66 32.53 -17.43
CA LEU A 48 7.81 33.51 -16.36
C LEU A 48 7.25 33.00 -15.03
N LEU A 49 6.10 32.34 -15.01
CA LEU A 49 5.50 31.72 -13.82
C LEU A 49 6.26 30.48 -13.34
N LEU A 50 6.92 29.74 -14.24
CA LEU A 50 7.83 28.65 -13.87
C LEU A 50 9.14 29.20 -13.32
N GLU A 51 9.64 30.33 -13.80
CA GLU A 51 10.82 31.00 -13.25
C GLU A 51 10.52 31.71 -11.92
N LEU A 52 9.39 32.38 -11.80
CA LEU A 52 8.87 32.92 -10.54
C LEU A 52 8.50 31.79 -9.56
N GLY A 53 7.94 30.70 -10.06
CA GLY A 53 7.66 29.48 -9.32
C GLY A 53 8.94 28.79 -8.83
N LYS A 54 10.04 28.83 -9.58
CA LYS A 54 11.38 28.42 -9.13
C LYS A 54 11.98 29.35 -8.09
N ILE A 55 11.64 30.64 -8.12
CA ILE A 55 12.01 31.61 -7.08
C ILE A 55 11.19 31.37 -5.80
N GLU A 56 9.90 31.01 -5.92
CA GLU A 56 9.07 30.52 -4.81
C GLU A 56 9.42 29.09 -4.37
N GLU A 57 10.03 28.26 -5.22
CA GLU A 57 10.59 26.94 -4.86
C GLU A 57 11.77 27.10 -3.87
N LYS A 58 12.29 28.32 -3.74
CA LYS A 58 13.20 28.76 -2.67
C LYS A 58 12.48 29.22 -1.39
N ASN A 59 11.16 29.00 -1.25
CA ASN A 59 10.48 29.01 0.05
C ASN A 59 10.89 27.75 0.82
N THR A 60 11.96 27.87 1.57
CA THR A 60 12.47 26.87 2.54
C THR A 60 11.36 26.25 3.41
N GLY A 61 10.29 26.98 3.71
CA GLY A 61 9.16 26.49 4.52
C GLY A 61 8.25 25.46 3.84
N LEU A 62 8.00 25.54 2.52
CA LEU A 62 7.16 24.57 1.81
C LEU A 62 7.93 23.26 1.59
N ASN A 63 9.19 23.37 1.18
CA ASN A 63 10.08 22.22 1.03
C ASN A 63 10.39 21.53 2.37
N GLN A 64 10.49 22.29 3.48
CA GLN A 64 10.54 21.69 4.81
C GLN A 64 9.29 20.89 5.13
N LYS A 65 8.09 21.46 4.93
CA LYS A 65 6.84 20.74 5.18
C LYS A 65 6.71 19.49 4.32
N ILE A 66 7.06 19.56 3.03
CA ILE A 66 7.04 18.40 2.13
C ILE A 66 8.01 17.33 2.64
N ASN A 67 9.24 17.69 3.01
CA ASN A 67 10.22 16.74 3.56
C ASN A 67 9.80 16.16 4.92
N GLU A 68 9.16 16.94 5.79
CA GLU A 68 8.60 16.48 7.07
C GLU A 68 7.46 15.47 6.83
N PHE A 69 6.57 15.74 5.89
CA PHE A 69 5.53 14.79 5.50
C PHE A 69 6.14 13.50 4.92
N GLU A 70 7.13 13.60 4.04
CA GLU A 70 7.79 12.43 3.45
C GLU A 70 8.54 11.57 4.47
N THR A 71 9.29 12.20 5.38
CA THR A 71 10.05 11.49 6.40
C THR A 71 9.12 10.81 7.40
N LYS A 72 8.01 11.46 7.77
CA LYS A 72 6.97 10.87 8.61
C LYS A 72 6.24 9.72 7.92
N GLU A 73 5.94 9.84 6.63
CA GLU A 73 5.35 8.77 5.82
C GLU A 73 6.29 7.56 5.73
N LYS A 74 7.57 7.77 5.39
CA LYS A 74 8.58 6.71 5.36
C LYS A 74 8.77 6.05 6.72
N GLY A 75 8.80 6.84 7.80
CA GLY A 75 8.91 6.32 9.17
C GLY A 75 7.73 5.42 9.54
N ASN A 76 6.50 5.85 9.23
CA ASN A 76 5.31 5.04 9.47
C ASN A 76 5.28 3.76 8.63
N LEU A 77 5.75 3.80 7.38
CA LEU A 77 5.87 2.61 6.53
C LEU A 77 6.83 1.58 7.15
N TRP A 78 8.02 2.02 7.57
CA TRP A 78 9.01 1.13 8.20
C TRP A 78 8.53 0.56 9.53
N LEU A 79 7.83 1.36 10.34
CA LEU A 79 7.20 0.88 11.58
C LEU A 79 6.18 -0.23 11.29
N GLN A 80 5.32 -0.05 10.28
CA GLN A 80 4.34 -1.07 9.89
C GLN A 80 5.00 -2.36 9.40
N VAL A 81 6.07 -2.26 8.59
CA VAL A 81 6.87 -3.43 8.18
C VAL A 81 7.48 -4.12 9.41
N GLY A 82 8.02 -3.35 10.34
CA GLY A 82 8.57 -3.87 11.59
C GLY A 82 7.54 -4.61 12.44
N TYR A 83 6.33 -4.06 12.59
CA TYR A 83 5.23 -4.71 13.30
C TYR A 83 4.80 -6.02 12.61
N GLY A 84 4.72 -6.04 11.28
CA GLY A 84 4.40 -7.25 10.51
C GLY A 84 5.45 -8.35 10.66
N LEU A 85 6.74 -8.01 10.63
CA LEU A 85 7.82 -8.97 10.86
C LEU A 85 7.85 -9.47 12.31
N GLY A 86 7.74 -8.56 13.28
CA GLY A 86 7.76 -8.91 14.71
C GLY A 86 6.61 -9.84 15.10
N SER A 87 5.40 -9.55 14.62
CA SER A 87 4.23 -10.41 14.81
C SER A 87 4.37 -11.78 14.14
N ALA A 88 5.03 -11.87 12.98
CA ALA A 88 5.29 -13.15 12.32
C ALA A 88 6.30 -14.01 13.12
N ILE A 89 7.33 -13.40 13.70
CA ILE A 89 8.27 -14.10 14.59
C ILE A 89 7.52 -14.63 15.82
N LEU A 90 6.69 -13.80 16.45
CA LEU A 90 5.85 -14.23 17.58
C LEU A 90 4.92 -15.37 17.19
N GLY A 91 4.26 -15.28 16.03
CA GLY A 91 3.41 -16.34 15.49
C GLY A 91 4.18 -17.64 15.26
N GLY A 92 5.41 -17.56 14.76
CA GLY A 92 6.31 -18.72 14.60
C GLY A 92 6.70 -19.37 15.92
N ILE A 93 6.99 -18.57 16.97
CA ILE A 93 7.28 -19.06 18.31
C ILE A 93 6.05 -19.74 18.93
N ILE A 94 4.87 -19.13 18.81
CA ILE A 94 3.61 -19.70 19.28
C ILE A 94 3.34 -21.03 18.58
N SER A 95 3.54 -21.10 17.26
CA SER A 95 3.33 -22.30 16.45
C SER A 95 4.16 -23.49 16.95
N LYS A 96 5.42 -23.26 17.35
CA LYS A 96 6.28 -24.30 17.93
C LYS A 96 5.83 -24.81 19.31
N ASN A 97 5.02 -24.03 20.03
CA ASN A 97 4.58 -24.35 21.39
C ASN A 97 3.07 -24.67 21.46
N LEU A 98 2.40 -24.88 20.32
CA LEU A 98 0.96 -25.15 20.26
C LEU A 98 0.56 -26.38 21.09
N ASP A 99 1.40 -27.41 21.13
CA ASP A 99 1.12 -28.64 21.89
C ASP A 99 0.95 -28.37 23.40
N ILE A 100 1.73 -27.43 23.95
CA ILE A 100 1.66 -27.03 25.37
C ILE A 100 0.38 -26.23 25.63
N ILE A 101 -0.01 -25.38 24.67
CA ILE A 101 -1.20 -24.53 24.76
C ILE A 101 -2.47 -25.40 24.71
N PHE A 102 -2.57 -26.30 23.74
CA PHE A 102 -3.77 -27.14 23.55
C PHE A 102 -3.92 -28.20 24.63
N LYS A 103 -2.83 -28.70 25.23
CA LYS A 103 -2.91 -29.65 26.34
C LYS A 103 -3.59 -29.07 27.58
N ASN A 104 -3.51 -27.76 27.78
CA ASN A 104 -4.06 -27.07 28.95
C ASN A 104 -5.43 -26.40 28.69
N LEU A 105 -5.89 -26.37 27.45
CA LEU A 105 -7.13 -25.71 27.05
C LEU A 105 -8.25 -26.72 26.76
N HIS A 106 -9.37 -26.57 27.44
CA HIS A 106 -10.60 -27.30 27.11
C HIS A 106 -11.08 -26.94 25.69
N ILE A 107 -11.65 -27.92 24.98
CA ILE A 107 -12.10 -27.79 23.57
C ILE A 107 -13.02 -26.57 23.36
N TYR A 108 -13.93 -26.28 24.30
CA TYR A 108 -14.82 -25.11 24.19
C TYR A 108 -14.07 -23.78 24.35
N GLY A 109 -12.98 -23.76 25.11
CA GLY A 109 -12.12 -22.60 25.28
C GLY A 109 -11.35 -22.26 24.00
N SER A 110 -10.86 -23.27 23.27
CA SER A 110 -10.12 -23.03 22.02
C SER A 110 -11.00 -22.43 20.92
N ILE A 111 -12.28 -22.81 20.83
CA ILE A 111 -13.23 -22.22 19.88
C ILE A 111 -13.40 -20.71 20.13
N ILE A 112 -13.59 -20.31 21.38
CA ILE A 112 -13.74 -18.88 21.75
C ILE A 112 -12.45 -18.11 21.43
N VAL A 113 -11.28 -18.69 21.72
CA VAL A 113 -9.98 -18.09 21.41
C VAL A 113 -9.82 -17.91 19.90
N PHE A 114 -10.15 -18.91 19.08
CA PHE A 114 -10.08 -18.78 17.62
C PHE A 114 -11.03 -17.72 17.07
N LEU A 115 -12.25 -17.61 17.60
CA LEU A 115 -13.19 -16.57 17.20
C LEU A 115 -12.66 -15.17 17.53
N ALA A 116 -12.12 -15.00 18.74
CA ALA A 116 -11.49 -13.75 19.17
C ALA A 116 -10.29 -13.39 18.28
N PHE A 117 -9.45 -14.38 17.95
CA PHE A 117 -8.33 -14.19 17.03
C PHE A 117 -8.80 -13.81 15.62
N ALA A 118 -9.83 -14.46 15.09
CA ALA A 118 -10.39 -14.13 13.77
C ALA A 118 -10.87 -12.67 13.71
N LEU A 119 -11.58 -12.21 14.75
CA LEU A 119 -12.01 -10.82 14.86
C LEU A 119 -10.83 -9.84 14.99
N ALA A 120 -9.83 -10.18 15.81
CA ALA A 120 -8.64 -9.36 15.97
C ALA A 120 -7.84 -9.24 14.66
N LEU A 121 -7.65 -10.35 13.94
CA LEU A 121 -7.00 -10.37 12.63
C LEU A 121 -7.79 -9.58 11.59
N PHE A 122 -9.12 -9.68 11.59
CA PHE A 122 -9.97 -8.90 10.70
C PHE A 122 -9.84 -7.40 10.96
N TYR A 123 -9.90 -6.99 12.24
CA TYR A 123 -9.73 -5.59 12.62
C TYR A 123 -8.34 -5.06 12.22
N TRP A 124 -7.29 -5.84 12.45
CA TRP A 124 -5.93 -5.47 12.07
C TRP A 124 -5.78 -5.33 10.55
N ARG A 125 -6.37 -6.26 9.78
CA ARG A 125 -6.38 -6.20 8.31
C ARG A 125 -6.98 -4.90 7.79
N GLU A 126 -8.09 -4.45 8.36
CA GLU A 126 -8.78 -3.25 7.88
C GLU A 126 -8.05 -1.95 8.26
N ARG A 127 -7.34 -1.91 9.39
CA ARG A 127 -6.62 -0.70 9.86
C ARG A 127 -5.19 -0.56 9.34
N GLU A 128 -4.41 -1.64 9.33
CA GLU A 128 -2.98 -1.59 9.02
C GLU A 128 -2.60 -2.62 7.95
N LYS A 129 -3.10 -2.40 6.74
CA LYS A 129 -2.97 -3.32 5.60
C LYS A 129 -1.51 -3.70 5.26
N ILE A 130 -0.56 -2.78 5.41
CA ILE A 130 0.86 -3.05 5.13
C ILE A 130 1.45 -3.99 6.19
N SER A 131 1.22 -3.68 7.46
CA SER A 131 1.67 -4.49 8.60
C SER A 131 1.08 -5.91 8.54
N TYR A 132 -0.24 -5.99 8.32
CA TYR A 132 -0.95 -7.26 8.15
C TYR A 132 -0.48 -8.04 6.91
N GLY A 133 -0.30 -7.37 5.77
CA GLY A 133 0.21 -8.01 4.55
C GLY A 133 1.62 -8.54 4.71
N MET A 134 2.50 -7.81 5.43
CA MET A 134 3.85 -8.28 5.75
C MET A 134 3.82 -9.48 6.71
N PHE A 135 2.90 -9.48 7.67
CA PHE A 135 2.67 -10.62 8.55
C PHE A 135 2.23 -11.86 7.75
N GLU A 136 1.21 -11.76 6.90
CA GLU A 136 0.78 -12.87 6.04
C GLU A 136 1.94 -13.38 5.17
N PHE A 137 2.65 -12.48 4.49
CA PHE A 137 3.80 -12.86 3.65
C PHE A 137 4.85 -13.64 4.45
N SER A 138 5.19 -13.17 5.63
CA SER A 138 6.19 -13.80 6.50
C SER A 138 5.72 -15.16 7.01
N ILE A 139 4.44 -15.30 7.39
CA ILE A 139 3.86 -16.58 7.81
C ILE A 139 3.86 -17.59 6.67
N GLY A 140 3.47 -17.18 5.45
CA GLY A 140 3.53 -18.05 4.28
C GLY A 140 4.96 -18.50 3.95
N PHE A 141 5.92 -17.58 4.05
CA PHE A 141 7.34 -17.90 3.87
C PHE A 141 7.87 -18.88 4.92
N ILE A 142 7.56 -18.64 6.20
CA ILE A 142 7.93 -19.54 7.31
C ILE A 142 7.30 -20.93 7.11
N ALA A 143 6.04 -20.99 6.69
CA ALA A 143 5.34 -22.26 6.45
C ALA A 143 6.07 -23.09 5.37
N ILE A 144 6.48 -22.46 4.26
CA ILE A 144 7.25 -23.13 3.21
C ILE A 144 8.61 -23.61 3.75
N ILE A 145 9.33 -22.76 4.50
CA ILE A 145 10.61 -23.17 5.11
C ILE A 145 10.41 -24.38 6.02
N MET A 146 9.39 -24.39 6.88
CA MET A 146 9.13 -25.50 7.79
C MET A 146 8.82 -26.80 7.05
N VAL A 147 8.19 -26.73 5.87
CA VAL A 147 7.91 -27.90 5.04
C VAL A 147 9.16 -28.40 4.32
N LEU A 148 10.00 -27.48 3.84
CA LEU A 148 11.22 -27.81 3.06
C LEU A 148 12.46 -28.10 3.92
N TYR A 149 12.42 -27.79 5.22
CA TYR A 149 13.51 -28.05 6.16
C TYR A 149 13.45 -29.43 6.82
N PRO A 150 13.54 -30.52 6.04
CA PRO A 150 14.18 -31.74 6.56
C PRO A 150 15.65 -31.83 6.12
N ILE A 151 16.49 -32.40 6.99
CA ILE A 151 17.96 -32.45 6.85
C ILE A 151 18.43 -33.21 5.58
N ASN A 152 17.55 -33.95 4.91
CA ASN A 152 17.84 -34.75 3.72
C ASN A 152 16.81 -34.50 2.60
N PHE A 153 16.93 -33.38 1.87
CA PHE A 153 16.02 -33.07 0.77
C PHE A 153 16.31 -33.94 -0.46
N GLN A 154 15.43 -34.90 -0.76
CA GLN A 154 15.45 -35.71 -1.99
C GLN A 154 14.19 -35.44 -2.80
N ILE A 155 14.29 -34.73 -3.94
CA ILE A 155 13.14 -34.29 -4.76
C ILE A 155 12.12 -35.41 -5.06
N ASN A 156 12.58 -36.64 -5.24
CA ASN A 156 11.72 -37.79 -5.57
C ASN A 156 10.90 -38.33 -4.37
N GLU A 157 11.25 -38.01 -3.13
CA GLU A 157 10.50 -38.40 -1.92
C GLU A 157 9.50 -37.33 -1.45
N TYR A 158 9.56 -36.10 -2.00
CA TYR A 158 8.77 -34.95 -1.55
C TYR A 158 7.54 -34.62 -2.41
N ILE A 159 7.32 -35.35 -3.50
CA ILE A 159 6.05 -35.28 -4.26
C ILE A 159 5.00 -36.07 -3.47
N ASN A 160 4.44 -35.44 -2.45
CA ASN A 160 3.34 -35.94 -1.65
C ASN A 160 2.27 -34.86 -1.61
N LEU A 161 1.01 -35.25 -1.84
CA LEU A 161 -0.15 -34.38 -1.83
C LEU A 161 -0.25 -33.53 -0.54
N ASP A 162 0.19 -34.05 0.61
CA ASP A 162 0.27 -33.28 1.86
C ASP A 162 1.31 -32.14 1.81
N THR A 163 2.52 -32.43 1.32
CA THR A 163 3.60 -31.45 1.14
C THR A 163 3.20 -30.39 0.11
N ASP A 164 2.63 -30.82 -1.01
CA ASP A 164 2.18 -29.94 -2.09
C ASP A 164 1.10 -28.98 -1.63
N ILE A 165 0.10 -29.45 -0.88
CA ILE A 165 -0.95 -28.61 -0.31
C ILE A 165 -0.38 -27.58 0.66
N LYS A 166 0.60 -27.95 1.50
CA LYS A 166 1.23 -27.03 2.44
C LYS A 166 2.05 -25.96 1.73
N ILE A 167 2.80 -26.33 0.69
CA ILE A 167 3.55 -25.37 -0.14
C ILE A 167 2.57 -24.43 -0.86
N LEU A 168 1.54 -24.96 -1.51
CA LEU A 168 0.51 -24.16 -2.19
C LEU A 168 -0.23 -23.23 -1.21
N GLY A 169 -0.53 -23.71 0.00
CA GLY A 169 -1.12 -22.90 1.06
C GLY A 169 -0.21 -21.76 1.49
N GLY A 170 1.08 -22.04 1.71
CA GLY A 170 2.08 -21.01 2.03
C GLY A 170 2.23 -19.97 0.92
N LEU A 171 2.31 -20.41 -0.34
CA LEU A 171 2.38 -19.52 -1.50
C LEU A 171 1.13 -18.65 -1.63
N TYR A 172 -0.06 -19.23 -1.46
CA TYR A 172 -1.32 -18.48 -1.48
C TYR A 172 -1.35 -17.39 -0.40
N ILE A 173 -0.93 -17.72 0.82
CA ILE A 173 -0.82 -16.76 1.93
C ILE A 173 0.17 -15.64 1.56
N MET A 174 1.31 -15.96 0.95
CA MET A 174 2.28 -14.95 0.49
C MET A 174 1.69 -14.00 -0.55
N VAL A 175 0.97 -14.53 -1.54
CA VAL A 175 0.32 -13.73 -2.58
C VAL A 175 -0.75 -12.82 -1.97
N ARG A 176 -1.54 -13.33 -1.01
CA ARG A 176 -2.50 -12.50 -0.27
C ARG A 176 -1.84 -11.39 0.54
N GLY A 177 -0.71 -11.70 1.18
CA GLY A 177 0.08 -10.71 1.91
C GLY A 177 0.57 -9.59 0.99
N LEU A 178 1.05 -9.93 -0.20
CA LEU A 178 1.43 -8.96 -1.24
C LEU A 178 0.24 -8.09 -1.69
N ASP A 179 -0.94 -8.67 -1.91
CA ASP A 179 -2.15 -7.92 -2.25
C ASP A 179 -2.54 -6.91 -1.16
N ASN A 180 -2.49 -7.31 0.12
CA ASN A 180 -2.75 -6.42 1.24
C ASN A 180 -1.70 -5.31 1.36
N MET A 181 -0.41 -5.61 1.15
CA MET A 181 0.65 -4.60 1.11
C MET A 181 0.41 -3.58 -0.02
N VAL A 182 0.08 -4.04 -1.23
CA VAL A 182 -0.24 -3.17 -2.37
C VAL A 182 -1.43 -2.26 -2.05
N LYS A 183 -2.52 -2.81 -1.52
CA LYS A 183 -3.70 -2.04 -1.10
C LYS A 183 -3.39 -1.04 0.01
N GLY A 184 -2.50 -1.40 0.94
CA GLY A 184 -2.03 -0.51 1.99
C GLY A 184 -1.16 0.64 1.48
N MET A 185 -0.48 0.46 0.35
CA MET A 185 0.34 1.49 -0.29
C MET A 185 -0.44 2.38 -1.27
N GLN A 186 -1.72 2.09 -1.55
CA GLN A 186 -2.54 2.93 -2.44
C GLN A 186 -2.61 4.38 -1.90
N GLY A 187 -2.30 5.35 -2.76
CA GLY A 187 -2.23 6.77 -2.39
C GLY A 187 -0.85 7.26 -1.93
N SER A 188 0.11 6.37 -1.64
CA SER A 188 1.51 6.75 -1.38
C SER A 188 2.29 6.95 -2.68
N LYS A 189 3.44 7.64 -2.62
CA LYS A 189 4.37 7.76 -3.77
C LYS A 189 4.78 6.40 -4.33
N PHE A 190 5.02 5.42 -3.44
CA PHE A 190 5.35 4.04 -3.83
C PHE A 190 4.19 3.35 -4.54
N GLY A 191 2.96 3.52 -4.06
CA GLY A 191 1.76 2.99 -4.71
C GLY A 191 1.55 3.56 -6.12
N VAL A 192 1.74 4.88 -6.29
CA VAL A 192 1.67 5.52 -7.62
C VAL A 192 2.76 5.00 -8.56
N TYR A 193 3.98 4.80 -8.06
CA TYR A 193 5.08 4.22 -8.82
C TYR A 193 4.76 2.79 -9.28
N LEU A 194 4.26 1.93 -8.38
CA LEU A 194 3.87 0.56 -8.68
C LEU A 194 2.75 0.50 -9.73
N SER A 195 1.72 1.34 -9.58
CA SER A 195 0.61 1.43 -10.53
C SER A 195 1.08 1.87 -11.92
N ARG A 196 1.95 2.88 -12.01
CA ARG A 196 2.48 3.35 -13.30
C ARG A 196 3.40 2.35 -13.99
N ARG A 197 4.30 1.71 -13.25
CA ARG A 197 5.33 0.85 -13.83
C ARG A 197 4.83 -0.56 -14.17
N TRP A 198 3.95 -1.10 -13.32
CA TRP A 198 3.55 -2.51 -13.38
C TRP A 198 2.04 -2.71 -13.51
N LYS A 199 1.23 -1.63 -13.53
CA LYS A 199 -0.24 -1.69 -13.53
C LYS A 199 -0.81 -2.47 -12.34
N ILE A 200 -0.12 -2.41 -11.20
CA ILE A 200 -0.50 -3.07 -9.95
C ILE A 200 -1.22 -2.07 -9.03
N GLY A 201 -2.34 -2.47 -8.43
CA GLY A 201 -3.05 -1.66 -7.42
C GLY A 201 -3.87 -0.50 -7.96
N ALA A 202 -4.26 -0.55 -9.25
CA ALA A 202 -5.27 0.33 -9.83
C ALA A 202 -6.68 -0.03 -9.37
#